data_AF-A0A6P0YK37-F1
#
_entry.id   AF-A0A6P0YK37-F1
#
_cell.length_a   1.000
_cell.length_b   1.000
_cell.length_c   1.000
_cell.angle_alpha   90.00
_cell.angle_beta   90.00
_cell.angle_gamma   90.00
#
_symmetry.space_group_name_H-M   'P 1'
#
loop_
_entity.id
_entity.type
_entity.pdbx_description
1 polymer ?
#
loop_
_entity_poly.entity_id
_entity_poly.type
_entity_poly.pdbx_seq_one_letter_code
_entity_poly.pdbx_strand_id
1 'polypeptide(L)'
;VVSDKTVQSSVHSTEQKKAKKGLLTEQPTVQGTNAEVLLESLVGVIINNLNSPKNSLQKHRDLKECEQEKWLLTTKEVEEIVGRKPRKMKGESYCIIGGWKFIAKGKSGNQTLWQVEQLRF
;
A
#
# COMPACT_ATOMS: atom_id res chain seq x y z
N VAL A 1 -3.53 35.27 -42.84
CA VAL A 1 -4.22 35.01 -44.11
C VAL A 1 -4.72 33.57 -44.02
N VAL A 2 -5.96 33.33 -43.58
CA VAL A 2 -7.18 33.17 -44.44
C VAL A 2 -6.96 31.93 -45.35
N SER A 3 -7.70 30.83 -45.35
CA SER A 3 -9.10 30.47 -45.04
C SER A 3 -9.16 28.95 -44.86
N ASP A 4 -9.99 28.39 -43.99
CA ASP A 4 -11.38 27.92 -44.26
C ASP A 4 -11.58 27.16 -45.58
N LYS A 5 -12.08 25.91 -45.47
CA LYS A 5 -13.39 25.51 -46.04
C LYS A 5 -13.74 24.05 -45.75
N THR A 6 -14.72 23.90 -44.88
CA THR A 6 -15.74 22.84 -44.85
C THR A 6 -16.47 22.76 -46.19
N VAL A 7 -16.75 21.54 -46.69
CA VAL A 7 -17.93 21.23 -47.50
C VAL A 7 -18.48 19.85 -47.10
N GLN A 8 -19.78 19.84 -46.85
CA GLN A 8 -20.63 18.74 -46.41
C GLN A 8 -21.22 17.91 -47.57
N SER A 9 -21.97 16.88 -47.18
CA SER A 9 -23.06 16.17 -47.89
C SER A 9 -22.63 14.91 -48.65
N SER A 10 -23.42 13.84 -48.75
CA SER A 10 -24.87 13.70 -48.63
C SER A 10 -25.27 12.22 -48.52
N VAL A 11 -26.39 12.00 -47.81
CA VAL A 11 -27.33 10.86 -47.70
C VAL A 11 -27.26 9.65 -48.67
N HIS A 12 -27.45 8.43 -48.17
CA HIS A 12 -28.77 7.73 -48.16
C HIS A 12 -28.72 6.31 -47.55
N SER A 13 -29.75 5.99 -46.76
CA SER A 13 -30.11 4.70 -46.15
C SER A 13 -30.50 3.62 -47.16
N THR A 14 -30.35 2.33 -46.80
CA THR A 14 -31.47 1.36 -46.70
C THR A 14 -31.03 0.05 -46.04
N GLU A 15 -31.90 -0.46 -45.17
CA GLU A 15 -31.85 -1.74 -44.44
C GLU A 15 -31.99 -2.99 -45.36
N GLN A 16 -31.46 -4.16 -44.94
CA GLN A 16 -32.28 -5.32 -44.49
C GLN A 16 -31.51 -6.67 -44.40
N LYS A 17 -31.58 -7.22 -43.17
CA LYS A 17 -31.66 -8.62 -42.69
C LYS A 17 -31.24 -9.81 -43.58
N LYS A 18 -30.43 -10.71 -42.98
CA LYS A 18 -30.63 -12.17 -43.10
C LYS A 18 -30.27 -12.91 -41.81
N ALA A 19 -31.25 -13.63 -41.26
CA ALA A 19 -31.15 -14.46 -40.07
C ALA A 19 -30.38 -15.77 -40.33
N LYS A 20 -29.67 -16.28 -39.32
CA LYS A 20 -29.41 -17.72 -39.17
C LYS A 20 -29.58 -18.15 -37.72
N LYS A 21 -30.43 -19.15 -37.57
CA LYS A 21 -30.91 -19.83 -36.38
C LYS A 21 -29.89 -20.91 -35.99
N GLY A 22 -29.51 -20.99 -34.72
CA GLY A 22 -28.73 -22.06 -34.14
C GLY A 22 -29.19 -22.24 -32.69
N LEU A 23 -29.71 -23.43 -32.39
CA LEU A 23 -30.45 -23.82 -31.20
C LEU A 23 -29.54 -24.62 -30.27
N LEU A 24 -29.66 -24.32 -28.97
CA LEU A 24 -29.35 -25.10 -27.74
C LEU A 24 -28.11 -25.98 -27.68
N THR A 25 -27.26 -25.69 -26.68
CA THR A 25 -26.88 -26.73 -25.71
C THR A 25 -26.78 -26.07 -24.33
N GLU A 26 -27.70 -26.44 -23.45
CA GLU A 26 -27.68 -26.08 -22.03
C GLU A 26 -26.73 -27.00 -21.26
N GLN A 27 -25.91 -26.38 -20.39
CA GLN A 27 -25.36 -26.85 -19.10
C GLN A 27 -24.31 -28.00 -19.07
N PRO A 28 -23.39 -28.04 -18.06
CA PRO A 28 -23.58 -27.59 -16.69
C PRO A 28 -22.57 -26.53 -16.18
N THR A 29 -23.11 -25.45 -15.62
CA THR A 29 -22.42 -24.60 -14.65
C THR A 29 -22.31 -25.38 -13.35
N VAL A 30 -21.19 -26.07 -13.13
CA VAL A 30 -20.89 -26.72 -11.84
C VAL A 30 -20.50 -25.62 -10.85
N GLN A 31 -21.05 -25.70 -9.65
CA GLN A 31 -21.03 -24.71 -8.57
C GLN A 31 -19.62 -24.44 -8.00
N GLY A 32 -18.76 -23.72 -8.74
CA GLY A 32 -17.47 -23.20 -8.23
C GLY A 32 -17.61 -22.02 -7.25
N THR A 33 -18.78 -21.38 -7.26
CA THR A 33 -19.02 -20.11 -6.58
C THR A 33 -18.89 -20.16 -5.06
N ASN A 34 -19.12 -21.30 -4.42
CA ASN A 34 -19.05 -21.39 -2.96
C ASN A 34 -17.60 -21.49 -2.46
N ALA A 35 -16.78 -22.34 -3.08
CA ALA A 35 -15.39 -22.52 -2.69
C ALA A 35 -14.55 -21.27 -3.00
N GLU A 36 -14.77 -20.64 -4.15
CA GLU A 36 -14.09 -19.39 -4.53
C GLU A 36 -14.41 -18.26 -3.55
N VAL A 37 -15.68 -18.08 -3.18
CA VAL A 37 -16.09 -17.08 -2.18
C VAL A 37 -15.50 -17.37 -0.79
N LEU A 38 -15.42 -18.65 -0.39
CA LEU A 38 -14.77 -19.02 0.87
C LEU A 38 -13.26 -18.76 0.86
N LEU A 39 -12.59 -19.02 -0.27
CA LEU A 39 -11.17 -18.74 -0.44
C LEU A 39 -10.89 -17.24 -0.42
N GLU A 40 -11.68 -16.44 -1.14
CA GLU A 40 -11.58 -14.98 -1.13
C GLU A 40 -11.79 -14.41 0.28
N SER A 41 -12.79 -14.91 1.01
CA SER A 41 -13.07 -14.53 2.39
C SER A 41 -11.90 -14.88 3.32
N LEU A 42 -11.38 -16.11 3.22
CA LEU A 42 -10.25 -16.56 4.02
C LEU A 42 -8.99 -15.73 3.75
N VAL A 43 -8.69 -15.44 2.47
CA VAL A 43 -7.58 -14.56 2.08
C VAL A 43 -7.76 -13.18 2.70
N GLY A 44 -8.97 -12.62 2.66
CA GLY A 44 -9.29 -11.34 3.30
C GLY A 44 -9.02 -11.36 4.81
N VAL A 45 -9.44 -12.41 5.52
CA VAL A 45 -9.21 -12.57 6.96
C VAL A 45 -7.72 -12.70 7.29
N ILE A 46 -6.97 -13.46 6.50
CA ILE A 46 -5.52 -13.65 6.68
C ILE A 46 -4.79 -12.32 6.49
N ILE A 47 -5.08 -11.58 5.41
CA ILE A 47 -4.47 -10.28 5.13
C ILE A 47 -4.73 -9.29 6.28
N ASN A 48 -5.95 -9.25 6.79
CA ASN A 48 -6.32 -8.36 7.89
C ASN A 48 -5.59 -8.71 9.20
N ASN A 49 -5.40 -9.99 9.49
CA ASN A 49 -4.65 -10.42 10.67
C ASN A 49 -3.16 -10.09 10.56
N LEU A 50 -2.55 -10.30 9.40
CA LEU A 50 -1.12 -10.04 9.18
C LEU A 50 -0.79 -8.54 9.16
N ASN A 51 -1.70 -7.71 8.64
CA ASN A 51 -1.49 -6.28 8.47
C ASN A 51 -2.16 -5.42 9.55
N SER A 52 -2.57 -6.03 10.66
CA SER A 52 -3.18 -5.29 11.76
C SER A 52 -2.22 -4.20 12.28
N PRO A 53 -2.67 -2.95 12.48
CA PRO A 53 -1.83 -1.88 12.99
C PRO A 53 -1.13 -2.32 14.27
N LYS A 54 0.19 -2.13 14.34
CA LYS A 54 0.97 -2.51 15.53
C LYS A 54 0.40 -1.78 16.75
N ASN A 55 -0.07 -2.54 17.74
CA ASN A 55 -0.47 -1.97 19.01
C ASN A 55 0.77 -1.40 19.76
N SER A 56 0.55 -0.55 20.76
CA SER A 56 1.62 0.15 21.47
C SER A 56 2.64 -0.80 22.12
N LEU A 57 2.22 -1.98 22.59
CA LEU A 57 3.13 -2.96 23.18
C LEU A 57 4.06 -3.57 22.14
N GLN A 58 3.55 -3.88 20.95
CA GLN A 58 4.38 -4.41 19.88
C GLN A 58 5.43 -3.39 19.44
N LYS A 59 5.03 -2.11 19.27
CA LYS A 59 5.98 -1.03 18.97
C LYS A 59 7.10 -0.93 20.00
N HIS A 60 6.77 -1.07 21.29
CA HIS A 60 7.75 -1.07 22.36
C HIS A 60 8.72 -2.25 22.28
N ARG A 61 8.22 -3.46 22.00
CA ARG A 61 9.07 -4.66 21.83
C ARG A 61 10.03 -4.50 20.66
N ASP A 62 9.52 -4.08 19.50
CA ASP A 62 10.33 -3.88 18.29
C ASP A 62 11.47 -2.87 18.54
N LEU A 63 11.16 -1.74 19.19
CA LEU A 63 12.17 -0.72 19.50
C LEU A 63 13.20 -1.20 20.52
N LYS A 64 12.78 -2.02 21.49
CA LYS A 64 13.68 -2.61 22.48
C LYS A 64 14.65 -3.61 21.84
N GLU A 65 14.16 -4.45 20.93
CA GLU A 65 15.00 -5.35 20.15
C GLU A 65 16.00 -4.57 19.29
N CYS A 66 15.55 -3.50 18.60
CA CYS A 66 16.43 -2.64 17.82
C CYS A 66 17.54 -1.99 18.65
N GLU A 67 17.24 -1.55 19.88
CA GLU A 67 18.24 -1.02 20.82
C GLU A 67 19.25 -2.09 21.22
N GLN A 68 18.78 -3.30 21.58
CA GLN A 68 19.63 -4.41 22.02
C GLN A 68 20.61 -4.86 20.92
N GLU A 69 20.11 -5.02 19.72
CA GLU A 69 20.89 -5.45 18.55
C GLU A 69 21.66 -4.31 17.88
N LYS A 70 21.48 -3.07 18.37
CA LYS A 70 22.09 -1.85 17.81
C LYS A 70 21.81 -1.67 16.31
N TRP A 71 20.62 -2.08 15.87
CA TRP A 71 20.22 -1.94 14.48
C TRP A 71 20.02 -0.48 14.09
N LEU A 72 20.33 -0.18 12.83
CA LEU A 72 20.08 1.12 12.22
C LEU A 72 18.81 1.05 11.40
N LEU A 73 17.82 1.84 11.80
CA LEU A 73 16.54 1.95 11.11
C LEU A 73 16.57 3.11 10.12
N THR A 74 16.06 2.89 8.93
CA THR A 74 15.77 3.96 7.98
C THR A 74 14.64 4.86 8.49
N THR A 75 14.52 6.04 7.90
CA THR A 75 13.44 6.98 8.22
C THR A 75 12.05 6.36 7.99
N LYS A 76 11.90 5.49 6.98
CA LYS A 76 10.65 4.80 6.66
C LYS A 76 10.31 3.74 7.71
N GLU A 77 11.28 2.91 8.11
CA GLU A 77 11.06 1.88 9.15
C GLU A 77 10.69 2.51 10.49
N VAL A 78 11.35 3.61 10.87
CA VAL A 78 10.96 4.36 12.07
C VAL A 78 9.52 4.84 11.94
N GLU A 79 9.13 5.44 10.81
CA GLU A 79 7.76 5.91 10.57
C GLU A 79 6.72 4.79 10.63
N GLU A 80 7.03 3.60 10.10
CA GLU A 80 6.17 2.41 10.18
C GLU A 80 6.00 1.91 11.62
N ILE A 81 7.06 1.92 12.43
CA ILE A 81 7.02 1.48 13.82
C ILE A 81 6.27 2.50 14.68
N VAL A 82 6.64 3.78 14.63
CA VAL A 82 6.09 4.79 15.56
C VAL A 82 4.83 5.48 15.04
N GLY A 83 4.54 5.39 13.74
CA GLY A 83 3.39 6.03 13.07
C GLY A 83 3.61 7.51 12.73
N ARG A 84 4.85 8.02 12.81
CA ARG A 84 5.20 9.39 12.43
C ARG A 84 6.65 9.49 11.94
N LYS A 85 6.88 10.30 10.90
CA LYS A 85 8.22 10.56 10.38
C LYS A 85 9.15 11.20 11.43
N PRO A 86 10.33 10.63 11.71
CA PRO A 86 11.29 11.23 12.63
C PRO A 86 11.89 12.52 12.03
N ARG A 87 11.99 13.56 12.86
CA ARG A 87 12.60 14.85 12.50
C ARG A 87 13.54 15.28 13.60
N LYS A 88 14.79 15.57 13.25
CA LYS A 88 15.82 16.05 14.18
C LYS A 88 15.31 17.28 14.92
N MET A 89 15.63 17.37 16.21
CA MET A 89 15.46 18.61 16.96
C MET A 89 16.45 19.66 16.44
N LYS A 90 16.10 20.94 16.58
CA LYS A 90 16.91 22.05 16.04
C LYS A 90 18.30 22.04 16.69
N GLY A 91 19.34 21.96 15.87
CA GLY A 91 20.74 21.91 16.34
C GLY A 91 21.20 20.53 16.82
N GLU A 92 20.31 19.54 16.86
CA GLU A 92 20.60 18.22 17.41
C GLU A 92 20.72 17.15 16.32
N SER A 93 21.41 16.07 16.67
CA SER A 93 21.51 14.86 15.83
C SER A 93 20.39 13.86 16.10
N TYR A 94 19.48 14.14 17.02
CA TYR A 94 18.45 13.18 17.46
C TYR A 94 17.03 13.77 17.46
N CYS A 95 16.05 12.89 17.67
CA CYS A 95 14.69 13.27 18.01
C CYS A 95 14.12 12.34 19.08
N ILE A 96 13.01 12.73 19.71
CA ILE A 96 12.34 11.95 20.76
C ILE A 96 10.91 11.63 20.32
N ILE A 97 10.53 10.36 20.39
CA ILE A 97 9.19 9.88 20.05
C ILE A 97 8.76 8.80 21.04
N GLY A 98 7.65 9.01 21.74
CA GLY A 98 7.03 7.97 22.57
C GLY A 98 7.94 7.37 23.66
N GLY A 99 8.82 8.17 24.27
CA GLY A 99 9.77 7.70 25.29
C GLY A 99 11.08 7.13 24.75
N TRP A 100 11.30 7.18 23.44
CA TRP A 100 12.52 6.70 22.78
C TRP A 100 13.29 7.85 22.14
N LYS A 101 14.62 7.73 22.14
CA LYS A 101 15.55 8.62 21.45
C LYS A 101 16.02 7.97 20.16
N PHE A 102 15.86 8.68 19.04
CA PHE A 102 16.32 8.24 17.72
C PHE A 102 17.48 9.13 17.31
N ILE A 103 18.68 8.57 17.22
CA ILE A 103 19.94 9.29 16.93
C ILE A 103 20.31 9.05 15.49
N ALA A 104 20.47 10.11 14.70
CA ALA A 104 20.93 10.01 13.33
C ALA A 104 22.42 9.62 13.28
N LYS A 105 22.72 8.45 12.70
CA LYS A 105 24.08 7.92 12.56
C LYS A 105 24.63 8.04 11.14
N GLY A 106 23.78 8.26 10.14
CA GLY A 106 24.20 8.38 8.75
C GLY A 106 23.04 8.50 7.78
N LYS A 107 23.30 8.14 6.53
CA LYS A 107 22.29 8.09 5.47
C LYS A 107 22.36 6.77 4.70
N SER A 108 21.22 6.32 4.23
CA SER A 108 21.08 5.29 3.20
C SER A 108 20.22 5.89 2.08
N GLY A 109 20.84 6.20 0.94
CA GLY A 109 20.21 6.98 -0.13
C GLY A 109 19.68 8.33 0.37
N ASN A 110 18.37 8.56 0.19
CA ASN A 110 17.68 9.76 0.66
C ASN A 110 17.14 9.66 2.11
N GLN A 111 17.38 8.56 2.81
CA GLN A 111 16.87 8.30 4.16
C GLN A 111 17.97 8.51 5.19
N THR A 112 17.60 9.04 6.36
CA THR A 112 18.49 9.04 7.53
C THR A 112 18.45 7.66 8.19
N LEU A 113 19.61 7.18 8.63
CA LEU A 113 19.77 6.00 9.47
C LEU A 113 19.75 6.40 10.94
N TRP A 114 18.88 5.76 11.71
CA TRP A 114 18.56 6.07 13.09
C TRP A 114 18.92 4.90 13.99
N GLN A 115 19.73 5.16 15.01
CA GLN A 115 19.91 4.24 16.14
C GLN A 115 18.89 4.57 17.22
N VAL A 116 18.32 3.55 17.85
CA VAL A 116 17.32 3.67 18.91
C VAL A 116 17.98 3.54 20.28
N GLU A 117 17.59 4.40 21.23
CA GLU A 117 17.95 4.32 22.64
C GLU A 117 16.73 4.58 23.52
N GLN A 118 16.57 3.80 24.58
CA GLN A 118 15.52 4.04 25.58
C GLN A 118 15.90 5.25 26.44
N LEU A 119 14.96 6.18 26.64
CA LEU A 119 15.17 7.25 27.60
C LEU A 119 15.18 6.67 29.02
N ARG A 120 16.30 6.79 29.71
CA ARG A 120 16.44 6.49 31.14
C ARG A 120 16.46 7.82 31.87
N PHE A 121 15.51 8.01 32.78
CA PHE A 121 15.42 9.16 33.67
C PHE A 121 16.08 8.82 35.00
#